data_AF-A0A7R9HHF8-F1
#
_entry.id   AF-A0A7R9HHF8-F1
#
_cell.length_a   1.000
_cell.length_b   1.000
_cell.length_c   1.000
_cell.angle_alpha   90.00
_cell.angle_beta   90.00
_cell.angle_gamma   90.00
#
_symmetry.space_group_name_H-M   'P 1'
#
loop_
_entity.id
_entity.type
_entity.pdbx_description
1 polymer ?
#
loop_
_entity_poly.entity_id
_entity_poly.type
_entity_poly.pdbx_seq_one_letter_code
_entity_poly.pdbx_strand_id
1 'polypeptide(L)' 'MLVVCQLSMVRGQDSDCGDVCLDVYKPVCAQVDNDVATSKIFSNECFLKLYNCKNKSNYEAVFSGEC' A
#
# COMPACT_ATOMS: atom_id res chain seq x y z
N MET A 1 -22.90 -30.75 5.36
CA MET A 1 -21.79 -29.98 5.96
C MET A 1 -21.22 -29.09 4.87
N LEU A 2 -21.22 -27.77 5.09
CA LEU A 2 -21.14 -26.74 4.05
C LEU A 2 -19.89 -26.83 3.17
N VAL A 3 -20.13 -26.90 1.86
CA VAL A 3 -19.17 -26.51 0.82
C VAL A 3 -19.50 -25.05 0.49
N VAL A 4 -18.76 -24.09 1.08
CA VAL A 4 -18.77 -22.73 0.57
C VAL A 4 -17.81 -22.68 -0.62
N CYS A 5 -18.43 -22.59 -1.79
CA CYS A 5 -17.81 -22.43 -3.10
C CYS A 5 -16.78 -21.29 -3.04
N GLN A 6 -15.59 -21.57 -3.59
CA GLN A 6 -14.49 -20.66 -3.88
C GLN A 6 -14.81 -19.16 -3.71
N LEU A 7 -14.49 -18.58 -2.55
CA LEU A 7 -14.05 -17.19 -2.50
C LEU A 7 -12.53 -17.21 -2.49
N SER A 8 -11.95 -17.44 -3.67
CA SER A 8 -10.67 -16.81 -3.98
C SER A 8 -10.93 -15.31 -3.85
N MET A 9 -10.66 -14.74 -2.67
CA MET A 9 -10.41 -13.31 -2.52
C MET A 9 -9.14 -13.03 -3.30
N VAL A 10 -9.26 -12.98 -4.63
CA VAL A 10 -8.28 -12.38 -5.52
C VAL A 10 -8.24 -10.92 -5.10
N ARG A 11 -7.34 -10.61 -4.16
CA ARG A 11 -6.88 -9.24 -3.94
C ARG A 11 -6.33 -8.79 -5.28
N GLY A 12 -6.98 -7.79 -5.85
CA GLY A 12 -6.89 -7.44 -7.26
C GLY A 12 -5.46 -7.29 -7.78
N GLN A 13 -5.28 -7.87 -8.96
CA GLN A 13 -4.48 -7.36 -10.06
C GLN A 13 -2.95 -7.48 -9.94
N ASP A 14 -2.46 -8.72 -9.92
CA ASP A 14 -1.19 -9.06 -10.54
C ASP A 14 -1.33 -8.97 -12.07
N SER A 15 -1.11 -7.79 -12.65
CA SER A 15 -0.50 -7.68 -13.99
C SER A 15 0.11 -6.33 -14.32
N ASP A 16 -0.24 -5.23 -13.65
CA ASP A 16 0.44 -3.94 -13.91
C ASP A 16 0.28 -2.99 -12.72
N CYS A 17 1.32 -2.89 -11.88
CA CYS A 17 1.39 -1.86 -10.85
C CYS A 17 1.59 -0.53 -11.55
N GLY A 18 0.50 0.15 -11.94
CA GLY A 18 0.51 1.31 -12.82
C GLY A 18 1.72 2.24 -12.60
N ASP A 19 2.47 2.49 -13.66
CA ASP A 19 3.84 2.99 -13.54
C ASP A 19 3.99 4.50 -13.30
N VAL A 20 2.89 5.26 -13.36
CA VAL A 20 2.96 6.74 -13.39
C VAL A 20 2.37 7.34 -12.12
N CYS A 21 3.24 7.96 -11.31
CA CYS A 21 2.87 8.89 -10.27
C CYS A 21 3.38 10.29 -10.62
N LEU A 22 2.59 11.32 -10.36
CA LEU A 22 3.07 12.70 -10.43
C LEU A 22 4.08 12.95 -9.30
N ASP A 23 5.12 13.71 -9.60
CA ASP A 23 6.14 14.13 -8.63
C ASP A 23 5.66 15.32 -7.76
N VAL A 24 4.44 15.20 -7.23
CA VAL A 24 3.87 16.17 -6.30
C VAL A 24 4.24 15.76 -4.89
N TYR A 25 4.95 16.62 -4.18
CA TYR A 25 5.33 16.36 -2.79
C TYR A 25 4.18 16.69 -1.83
N LYS A 26 3.57 15.64 -1.29
CA LYS A 26 2.53 15.64 -0.24
C LYS A 26 2.79 14.44 0.67
N PRO A 27 3.76 14.54 1.60
CA PRO A 27 4.31 13.38 2.29
C PRO A 27 3.25 12.62 3.11
N VAL A 28 3.44 11.32 3.20
CA VAL A 28 2.58 10.42 3.98
C VAL A 28 3.45 9.49 4.81
N CYS A 29 3.26 9.51 6.12
CA CYS A 29 3.83 8.54 7.02
C CYS A 29 2.95 7.29 7.01
N ALA A 30 3.56 6.13 6.77
CA ALA A 30 2.86 4.86 6.74
C ALA A 30 3.63 3.77 7.48
N GLN A 31 2.92 2.82 8.05
CA GLN A 31 3.48 1.72 8.83
C GLN A 31 2.79 0.40 8.47
N VAL A 32 3.44 -0.72 8.75
CA VAL A 32 2.91 -2.07 8.55
C VAL A 32 2.39 -2.60 9.88
N ASP A 33 1.21 -3.23 9.88
CA ASP A 33 0.61 -3.87 11.06
C ASP A 33 0.54 -2.98 12.32
N ASN A 34 0.43 -1.67 12.13
CA ASN A 34 0.49 -0.66 13.17
C ASN A 34 1.79 -0.61 14.00
N ASP A 35 2.90 -1.11 13.45
CA ASP A 35 4.20 -1.10 14.10
C ASP A 35 5.02 0.15 13.74
N VAL A 36 5.21 1.03 14.71
CA VAL A 36 6.00 2.27 14.57
C VAL A 36 7.44 1.99 14.13
N ALA A 37 8.01 0.82 14.45
CA ALA A 37 9.37 0.45 14.01
C ALA A 37 9.46 0.24 12.48
N THR A 38 8.32 0.04 11.81
CA THR A 38 8.23 -0.11 10.35
C THR A 38 7.86 1.18 9.63
N SER A 39 7.76 2.30 10.34
CA SER A 39 7.31 3.56 9.76
C SER A 39 8.22 4.04 8.63
N LYS A 40 7.60 4.50 7.54
CA LYS A 40 8.26 4.98 6.34
C LYS A 40 7.49 6.15 5.73
N ILE A 41 8.22 7.14 5.24
CA ILE A 41 7.67 8.30 4.55
C ILE A 41 7.60 8.00 3.04
N PHE A 42 6.46 8.31 2.44
CA PHE A 42 6.25 8.28 0.99
C PHE A 42 5.98 9.70 0.47
N SER A 43 6.57 10.08 -0.66
CA SER A 43 6.45 11.44 -1.22
C SER A 43 5.01 11.87 -1.49
N ASN A 44 4.13 10.91 -1.78
CA ASN A 44 2.68 11.07 -1.80
C ASN A 44 1.98 9.69 -1.73
N GLU A 45 0.64 9.72 -1.65
CA GLU A 45 -0.19 8.52 -1.58
C GLU A 45 -0.07 7.61 -2.82
N CYS A 46 0.21 8.17 -4.00
CA CYS A 46 0.43 7.37 -5.22
C CYS A 46 1.69 6.51 -5.06
N PHE A 47 2.79 7.10 -4.61
CA PHE A 47 4.03 6.36 -4.37
C PHE A 47 3.88 5.29 -3.28
N LEU A 48 3.06 5.52 -2.25
CA LEU A 48 2.72 4.51 -1.26
C LEU A 48 2.02 3.31 -1.90
N LYS A 49 0.96 3.55 -2.68
CA LYS A 49 0.19 2.50 -3.36
C LYS A 49 1.06 1.73 -4.36
N LEU A 50 1.87 2.45 -5.13
CA LEU A 50 2.82 1.87 -6.09
C LEU A 50 3.85 0.99 -5.40
N TYR A 51 4.39 1.45 -4.27
CA TYR A 51 5.35 0.69 -3.47
C TYR A 51 4.73 -0.61 -2.94
N ASN A 52 3.54 -0.53 -2.35
CA ASN A 52 2.82 -1.70 -1.85
C ASN A 52 2.59 -2.72 -2.97
N CYS A 53 2.17 -2.25 -4.14
CA CYS A 53 1.97 -3.11 -5.30
C CYS A 53 3.27 -3.78 -5.76
N LYS A 54 4.34 -2.99 -6.00
CA LYS A 54 5.63 -3.48 -6.54
C LYS A 54 6.38 -4.38 -5.57
N ASN A 55 6.28 -4.12 -4.27
CA ASN A 55 7.03 -4.84 -3.23
C ASN A 55 6.17 -5.87 -2.49
N LYS A 56 4.92 -6.10 -2.91
CA LYS A 56 3.96 -6.98 -2.22
C LYS A 56 3.89 -6.66 -0.71
N SER A 57 3.93 -5.37 -0.40
CA SER A 57 3.92 -4.83 0.97
C SER A 57 2.55 -4.25 1.30
N ASN A 58 2.28 -4.04 2.59
CA ASN A 58 0.99 -3.52 3.08
C ASN A 58 1.22 -2.33 4.03
N TYR A 59 1.94 -1.30 3.57
CA TYR A 59 2.06 -0.06 4.32
C TYR A 59 0.71 0.67 4.34
N GLU A 60 0.25 1.03 5.52
CA GLU A 60 -0.99 1.79 5.72
C GLU A 60 -0.65 3.20 6.17
N ALA A 61 -1.25 4.20 5.52
CA ALA A 61 -1.05 5.60 5.89
C ALA A 61 -1.60 5.87 7.30
N VAL A 62 -0.75 6.39 8.18
CA VAL A 62 -1.11 6.73 9.57
C VAL A 62 -1.17 8.22 9.83
N PHE A 63 -0.37 8.99 9.11
CA PHE A 63 -0.33 10.43 9.24
C PHE A 63 -0.07 11.12 7.89
N SER A 64 -0.80 12.20 7.64
CA SER A 64 -0.59 13.06 6.47
C SER A 64 0.52 14.06 6.77
N GLY A 65 1.75 13.65 6.51
CA GLY A 65 2.97 14.38 6.81
C GLY A 65 4.18 13.45 6.87
N GLU A 66 5.28 13.97 7.40
CA GLU A 66 6.45 13.15 7.75
C GLU A 66 6.17 12.33 9.02
N CYS A 67 6.87 11.21 9.16
CA CYS A 67 7.02 10.50 10.44
C CYS A 67 8.05 11.28 11.30
#